data_AF-A0A0G1EQL5-F1
#
_entry.id   AF-A0A0G1EQL5-F1
#
_cell.length_a   1.000
_cell.length_b   1.000
_cell.length_c   1.000
_cell.angle_alpha   90.00
_cell.angle_beta   90.00
_cell.angle_gamma   90.00
#
_symmetry.space_group_name_H-M   'P 1'
#
loop_
_entity.id
_entity.type
_entity.pdbx_description
1 polymer ?
#
loop_
_entity_poly.entity_id
_entity_poly.type
_entity_poly.pdbx_seq_one_letter_code
_entity_poly.pdbx_strand_id
1 'polypeptide(L)'
;MESELQPERITYNKIVRDKVVAHLTDLGKEPESIEVGPEEALELLKQKLIEEAQEVASADSNEELIRECGDLQEVLDTVIKYAGVDPSIVSAVRKEKFENRGGFDKPTKLISSLP
;
A
#
# COMPACT_ATOMS: atom_id res chain seq x y z
N MET A 1 -6.08 23.83 -40.99
CA MET A 1 -5.16 23.09 -40.09
C MET A 1 -5.96 22.78 -38.85
N GLU A 2 -6.57 21.60 -38.79
CA GLU A 2 -7.18 21.10 -37.56
C GLU A 2 -6.05 20.93 -36.54
N SER A 3 -6.15 21.64 -35.43
CA SER A 3 -5.29 21.39 -34.28
C SER A 3 -5.70 20.02 -33.73
N GLU A 4 -4.86 19.01 -33.91
CA GLU A 4 -5.00 17.75 -33.19
C GLU A 4 -4.96 18.07 -31.70
N LEU A 5 -6.11 17.98 -31.04
CA LEU A 5 -6.20 18.03 -29.59
C LEU A 5 -5.41 16.84 -29.07
N GLN A 6 -4.27 17.12 -28.43
CA GLN A 6 -3.52 16.06 -27.76
C GLN A 6 -4.41 15.42 -26.67
N PRO A 7 -4.40 14.09 -26.53
CA PRO A 7 -5.20 13.42 -25.53
C PRO A 7 -4.81 13.90 -24.13
N GLU A 8 -5.82 14.17 -23.30
CA GLU A 8 -5.61 14.56 -21.91
C GLU A 8 -4.97 13.41 -21.13
N ARG A 9 -3.90 13.70 -20.41
CA ARG A 9 -3.15 12.70 -19.63
C ARG A 9 -3.46 12.78 -18.15
N ILE A 10 -3.66 11.62 -17.54
CA ILE A 10 -3.79 11.48 -16.09
C ILE A 10 -2.40 11.22 -15.51
N THR A 11 -1.96 12.11 -14.61
CA THR A 11 -0.70 11.97 -13.91
C THR A 11 -0.91 11.21 -12.60
N TYR A 12 -0.05 10.23 -12.35
CA TYR A 12 -0.02 9.47 -11.10
C TYR A 12 1.28 9.74 -10.34
N ASN A 13 1.20 9.79 -9.02
CA ASN A 13 2.36 9.83 -8.13
C ASN A 13 2.31 8.62 -7.20
N LYS A 14 2.50 7.42 -7.78
CA LYS A 14 2.44 6.16 -7.03
C LYS A 14 3.37 5.11 -7.60
N ILE A 15 3.89 4.26 -6.71
CA ILE A 15 4.60 3.06 -7.10
C ILE A 15 3.59 1.96 -7.48
N VAL A 16 3.94 1.16 -8.48
CA VAL A 16 3.11 0.05 -8.99
C VAL A 16 3.91 -1.25 -8.99
N ARG A 17 3.24 -2.40 -9.01
CA ARG A 17 3.90 -3.71 -9.18
C ARG A 17 4.60 -3.79 -10.54
N ASP A 18 5.70 -4.54 -10.62
CA ASP A 18 6.59 -4.61 -11.80
C ASP A 18 5.86 -4.85 -13.13
N LYS A 19 4.79 -5.67 -13.11
CA LYS A 19 4.05 -6.05 -14.32
C LYS A 19 2.94 -5.08 -14.69
N VAL A 20 2.66 -4.05 -13.89
CA VAL A 20 1.54 -3.12 -14.13
C VAL A 20 1.76 -2.32 -15.40
N VAL A 21 2.98 -1.83 -15.65
CA VAL A 21 3.27 -1.05 -16.86
C VAL A 21 3.02 -1.89 -18.12
N ALA A 22 3.56 -3.11 -18.17
CA ALA A 22 3.34 -4.04 -19.27
C ALA A 22 1.84 -4.39 -19.44
N HIS A 23 1.14 -4.65 -18.33
CA HIS A 23 -0.28 -4.94 -18.37
C HIS A 23 -1.12 -3.77 -18.92
N LEU A 24 -0.79 -2.53 -18.56
CA LEU A 24 -1.45 -1.34 -19.11
C LEU A 24 -1.22 -1.22 -20.63
N THR A 25 0.01 -1.50 -21.09
CA THR A 25 0.33 -1.55 -22.51
C THR A 25 -0.46 -2.65 -23.24
N ASP A 26 -0.58 -3.84 -22.66
CA ASP A 26 -1.36 -4.95 -23.24
C ASP A 26 -2.86 -4.63 -23.35
N LEU A 27 -3.37 -3.75 -22.47
CA LEU A 27 -4.73 -3.21 -22.53
C LEU A 27 -4.89 -2.08 -23.57
N GLY A 28 -3.86 -1.79 -24.36
CA GLY A 28 -3.86 -0.74 -25.38
C GLY A 28 -3.72 0.67 -24.82
N LYS A 29 -3.28 0.83 -23.56
CA LYS A 29 -2.95 2.14 -22.98
C LYS A 29 -1.50 2.51 -23.30
N GLU A 30 -1.19 3.81 -23.19
CA GLU A 30 0.15 4.35 -23.39
C GLU A 30 0.73 4.87 -22.07
N PRO A 31 1.14 3.98 -21.13
CA PRO A 31 1.71 4.41 -19.86
C PRO A 31 3.11 5.01 -20.03
N GLU A 32 3.43 6.01 -19.22
CA GLU A 32 4.80 6.46 -18.99
C GLU A 32 5.21 6.12 -17.56
N SER A 33 6.42 5.60 -17.40
CA SER A 33 6.98 5.20 -16.12
C SER A 33 8.46 5.52 -16.05
N ILE A 34 8.95 5.83 -14.84
CA ILE A 34 10.36 5.97 -14.52
C ILE A 34 10.70 5.02 -13.38
N GLU A 35 11.94 4.54 -13.35
CA GLU A 35 12.48 3.87 -12.17
C GLU A 35 12.98 4.91 -11.17
N VAL A 36 12.76 4.65 -9.88
CA VAL A 36 13.10 5.57 -8.79
C VAL A 36 14.19 4.98 -7.89
N GLY A 37 14.96 5.85 -7.23
CA GLY A 37 15.99 5.43 -6.28
C GLY A 37 15.41 4.87 -4.97
N PRO A 38 16.22 4.22 -4.12
CA PRO A 38 15.73 3.59 -2.88
C PRO A 38 15.02 4.53 -1.90
N GLU A 39 15.48 5.77 -1.76
CA GLU A 39 14.86 6.76 -0.86
C GLU A 39 13.47 7.18 -1.34
N GLU A 40 13.33 7.49 -2.63
CA GLU A 40 12.05 7.82 -3.25
C GLU A 40 11.10 6.62 -3.28
N ALA A 41 11.62 5.42 -3.54
CA ALA A 41 10.84 4.18 -3.47
C ALA A 41 10.23 3.97 -2.08
N LEU A 42 10.98 4.19 -1.01
CA LEU A 42 10.47 4.04 0.36
C LEU A 42 9.35 5.05 0.65
N GLU A 43 9.46 6.29 0.16
CA GLU A 43 8.42 7.30 0.33
C GLU A 43 7.15 6.93 -0.45
N LEU A 44 7.29 6.54 -1.72
CA LEU A 44 6.17 6.09 -2.54
C LEU A 44 5.50 4.82 -1.98
N LEU A 45 6.26 3.90 -1.41
CA LEU A 45 5.74 2.70 -0.75
C LEU A 45 4.93 3.04 0.52
N LYS A 46 5.34 4.04 1.29
CA LYS A 46 4.54 4.51 2.45
C LYS A 46 3.23 5.16 2.00
N GLN A 47 3.24 5.89 0.90
CA GLN A 47 2.01 6.42 0.30
C GLN A 47 1.11 5.30 -0.20
N LYS A 48 1.70 4.28 -0.86
CA LYS A 48 0.99 3.07 -1.30
C LYS A 48 0.39 2.33 -0.11
N LEU A 49 1.09 2.23 1.03
CA LEU A 49 0.57 1.60 2.25
C LEU A 49 -0.71 2.28 2.75
N ILE A 50 -0.80 3.60 2.62
CA ILE A 50 -2.00 4.36 2.98
C ILE A 50 -3.13 4.10 1.97
N GLU A 51 -2.84 4.05 0.66
CA GLU A 51 -3.78 3.68 -0.41
C GLU A 51 -4.40 2.30 -0.10
N GLU A 52 -3.58 1.26 0.09
CA GLU A 52 -4.07 -0.10 0.36
C GLU A 52 -4.87 -0.19 1.68
N ALA A 53 -4.46 0.55 2.72
CA ALA A 53 -5.19 0.58 3.98
C ALA A 53 -6.57 1.25 3.83
N GLN A 54 -6.70 2.26 2.96
CA GLN A 54 -7.97 2.87 2.62
C GLN A 54 -8.85 1.94 1.78
N GLU A 55 -8.27 1.16 0.88
CA GLU A 55 -8.97 0.14 0.11
C GLU A 55 -9.52 -0.97 1.03
N VAL A 56 -8.71 -1.48 1.97
CA VAL A 56 -9.18 -2.41 3.03
C VAL A 56 -10.34 -1.81 3.83
N ALA A 57 -10.24 -0.53 4.20
CA ALA A 57 -11.29 0.14 4.98
C ALA A 57 -12.58 0.39 4.18
N SER A 58 -12.50 0.40 2.85
CA SER A 58 -13.61 0.69 1.94
C SER A 58 -14.18 -0.56 1.26
N ALA A 59 -13.64 -1.75 1.53
CA ALA A 59 -14.09 -2.99 0.92
C ALA A 59 -15.54 -3.31 1.31
N ASP A 60 -16.41 -3.51 0.30
CA ASP A 60 -17.84 -3.75 0.48
C ASP A 60 -18.20 -5.25 0.47
N SER A 61 -17.22 -6.10 0.13
CA SER A 61 -17.36 -7.56 0.08
C SER A 61 -16.18 -8.28 0.73
N ASN A 62 -16.40 -9.55 1.10
CA ASN A 62 -15.33 -10.39 1.65
C ASN A 62 -14.24 -10.66 0.60
N GLU A 63 -14.63 -10.81 -0.67
CA GLU A 63 -13.71 -11.03 -1.78
C GLU A 63 -12.79 -9.82 -1.98
N GLU A 64 -13.34 -8.61 -1.97
CA GLU A 64 -12.54 -7.37 -1.99
C GLU A 64 -11.65 -7.28 -0.74
N LEU A 65 -12.21 -7.48 0.45
CA LEU A 65 -11.46 -7.40 1.71
C LEU A 65 -10.25 -8.34 1.69
N ILE A 66 -10.41 -9.57 1.21
CA ILE A 66 -9.32 -10.55 1.10
C ILE A 66 -8.25 -10.05 0.13
N ARG A 67 -8.65 -9.52 -1.03
CA ARG A 67 -7.72 -8.97 -2.03
C ARG A 67 -6.92 -7.80 -1.46
N GLU A 68 -7.60 -6.81 -0.88
CA GLU A 68 -6.94 -5.61 -0.35
C GLU A 68 -6.07 -5.94 0.88
N CYS A 69 -6.46 -6.93 1.70
CA CYS A 69 -5.59 -7.40 2.77
C CYS A 69 -4.28 -8.01 2.23
N GLY A 70 -4.35 -8.72 1.10
CA GLY A 70 -3.18 -9.27 0.42
C GLY A 70 -2.29 -8.18 -0.16
N ASP A 71 -2.88 -7.17 -0.80
CA ASP A 71 -2.16 -6.01 -1.32
C ASP A 71 -1.50 -5.19 -0.19
N LEU A 72 -2.23 -4.92 0.90
CA LEU A 72 -1.71 -4.24 2.10
C LEU A 72 -0.56 -5.00 2.75
N GLN A 73 -0.64 -6.33 2.84
CA GLN A 73 0.42 -7.15 3.41
C GLN A 73 1.71 -7.11 2.56
N GLU A 74 1.59 -7.25 1.24
CA GLU A 74 2.72 -7.14 0.32
C GLU A 74 3.43 -5.78 0.44
N VAL A 75 2.66 -4.69 0.49
CA VAL A 75 3.21 -3.34 0.62
C VAL A 75 3.89 -3.15 1.97
N LEU A 76 3.31 -3.64 3.07
CA LEU A 76 3.93 -3.57 4.40
C LEU A 76 5.26 -4.31 4.45
N ASP A 77 5.31 -5.54 3.92
CA ASP A 77 6.54 -6.34 3.88
C ASP A 77 7.61 -5.67 3.00
N THR A 78 7.20 -5.04 1.89
CA THR A 78 8.09 -4.28 1.01
C THR A 78 8.62 -3.02 1.68
N VAL A 79 7.79 -2.28 2.44
CA VAL A 79 8.24 -1.12 3.25
C VAL A 79 9.30 -1.55 4.26
N ILE A 80 9.08 -2.66 4.98
CA ILE A 80 10.05 -3.19 5.96
C ILE A 80 11.39 -3.50 5.29
N LYS A 81 11.34 -4.16 4.12
CA LYS A 81 12.53 -4.48 3.32
C LYS A 81 13.27 -3.22 2.86
N TYR A 82 12.58 -2.23 2.30
CA TYR A 82 13.19 -0.98 1.82
C TYR A 82 13.71 -0.10 2.97
N ALA A 83 13.14 -0.21 4.16
CA ALA A 83 13.66 0.42 5.36
C ALA A 83 14.94 -0.25 5.91
N GLY A 84 15.37 -1.38 5.33
CA GLY A 84 16.53 -2.14 5.79
C GLY A 84 16.30 -2.83 7.14
N VAL A 85 15.04 -3.09 7.49
CA VAL A 85 14.66 -3.68 8.78
C VAL A 85 14.49 -5.19 8.61
N ASP A 86 15.06 -5.97 9.53
CA ASP A 86 14.79 -7.42 9.60
C ASP A 86 13.32 -7.65 10.01
N PRO A 87 12.51 -8.38 9.21
CA PRO A 87 11.13 -8.72 9.55
C PRO A 87 10.97 -9.40 10.92
N SER A 88 11.99 -10.12 11.39
CA SER A 88 12.00 -10.77 12.70
C SER A 88 11.90 -9.76 13.85
N ILE A 89 12.50 -8.57 13.69
CA ILE A 89 12.44 -7.47 14.66
C ILE A 89 11.00 -6.92 14.75
N VAL A 90 10.36 -6.69 13.61
CA VAL A 90 8.96 -6.23 13.57
C VAL A 90 8.03 -7.25 14.23
N SER A 91 8.23 -8.54 13.94
CA SER A 91 7.48 -9.63 14.57
C SER A 91 7.71 -9.70 16.08
N ALA A 92 8.94 -9.50 16.55
CA ALA A 92 9.26 -9.46 17.98
C ALA A 92 8.53 -8.31 18.69
N VAL A 93 8.57 -7.09 18.12
CA VAL A 93 7.82 -5.94 18.65
C VAL A 93 6.31 -6.20 18.67
N ARG A 94 5.75 -6.83 17.63
CA ARG A 94 4.33 -7.21 17.59
C ARG A 94 3.99 -8.20 18.71
N LYS A 95 4.84 -9.22 18.93
CA LYS A 95 4.65 -10.23 19.98
C LYS A 95 4.74 -9.62 21.38
N GLU A 96 5.75 -8.78 21.63
CA GLU A 96 5.90 -8.07 22.90
C GLU A 96 4.66 -7.20 23.21
N LYS A 97 4.13 -6.48 22.22
CA LYS A 97 2.89 -5.70 22.38
C LYS A 97 1.70 -6.60 22.73
N PHE A 98 1.57 -7.75 22.08
CA PHE A 98 0.51 -8.71 22.38
C PHE A 98 0.63 -9.28 23.79
N GLU A 99 1.84 -9.66 24.23
CA GLU A 99 2.09 -10.16 25.58
C GLU A 99 1.79 -9.11 26.66
N ASN A 100 2.18 -7.85 26.41
CA ASN A 100 2.05 -6.77 27.39
C ASN A 100 0.66 -6.10 27.39
N ARG A 101 -0.04 -6.06 26.26
CA ARG A 101 -1.27 -5.26 26.07
C ARG A 101 -2.47 -6.08 25.59
N GLY A 102 -2.27 -7.37 25.28
CA GLY A 102 -3.27 -8.22 24.64
C GLY A 102 -3.41 -7.97 23.14
N GLY A 103 -4.23 -8.79 22.50
CA GLY A 103 -4.67 -8.62 21.12
C GLY A 103 -6.09 -8.08 21.03
N PHE A 104 -6.71 -8.30 19.87
CA PHE A 104 -8.08 -7.88 19.59
C PHE A 104 -9.11 -9.02 19.80
N ASP A 105 -8.74 -10.10 20.50
CA ASP A 105 -9.62 -11.26 20.78
C ASP A 105 -10.88 -10.88 21.57
N LYS A 106 -10.80 -9.79 22.36
CA LYS A 106 -11.95 -9.15 23.00
C LYS A 106 -12.05 -7.69 22.50
N PRO A 107 -12.71 -7.45 21.35
CA PRO A 107 -12.75 -6.12 20.74
C PRO A 107 -13.42 -5.12 21.70
N THR A 108 -12.64 -4.17 22.19
CA THR A 108 -13.08 -3.17 23.18
C THR A 108 -12.92 -1.79 22.58
N LYS A 109 -14.02 -1.04 22.47
CA LYS A 109 -14.01 0.37 22.05
C LYS A 109 -13.75 1.27 23.26
N LEU A 110 -12.67 2.04 23.24
CA LEU A 110 -12.43 3.08 24.24
C LEU A 110 -13.35 4.28 23.96
N ILE A 111 -14.06 4.77 24.98
CA ILE A 111 -14.98 5.92 24.86
C ILE A 111 -14.34 7.20 25.39
N SER A 112 -13.66 7.14 26.53
CA SER A 112 -12.92 8.26 27.11
C SER A 112 -11.89 7.76 28.12
N SER A 113 -10.89 8.58 28.39
CA SER A 113 -9.95 8.43 29.50
C SER A 113 -9.64 9.82 30.07
N LEU A 114 -9.47 9.91 31.39
CA LEU A 114 -8.87 11.10 31.99
C LEU A 114 -7.35 11.06 31.73
N PRO A 115 -6.69 12.22 31.59
CA PRO A 115 -5.24 12.30 31.40
C PRO A 115 -4.45 11.77 32.60
#